data_AF-A0A1G6D379-F1
#
_entry.id   AF-A0A1G6D379-F1
#
_cell.length_a   1.000
_cell.length_b   1.000
_cell.length_c   1.000
_cell.angle_alpha   90.00
_cell.angle_beta   90.00
_cell.angle_gamma   90.00
#
_symmetry.space_group_name_H-M   'P 1'
#
loop_
_entity.id
_entity.type
_entity.pdbx_description
1 polymer ?
#
loop_
_entity_poly.entity_id
_entity_poly.type
_entity_poly.pdbx_seq_one_letter_code
_entity_poly.pdbx_strand_id
1 'polypeptide(L)'
;MSPKSSNVKINTTGNSSRGVYATYEGTINADHVDFTTSGAHCAPIATDRGGGYVNVTNSKVQCSGDGSPCIYSTGDIKVENVVGVATGSQAAVIEGKNSITMTNCDFTASGGNNGVMLYQSMSGDAADSDATANCSTLTMSGTTIRNNSEGPMFYITNITSVINLEGGNTLECSNGLLVNAATGRWGKDGSNGGNLSLNIKGDSISDSVSADDISSVAVNVLDGGEFTGETSGEVMV
;
A
#
# COMPACT_ATOMS: atom_id res chain seq x y z
N MET A 1 29.02 -0.99 4.87
CA MET A 1 28.16 -1.72 3.92
C MET A 1 27.20 -2.54 4.72
N SER A 2 25.90 -2.24 4.67
CA SER A 2 24.88 -3.13 5.21
C SER A 2 24.86 -4.43 4.38
N PRO A 3 24.71 -5.61 4.98
CA PRO A 3 24.63 -6.86 4.23
C PRO A 3 23.44 -6.81 3.25
N LYS A 4 23.68 -7.26 2.01
CA LYS A 4 22.73 -7.31 0.91
C LYS A 4 22.54 -8.76 0.51
N SER A 5 21.31 -9.27 0.59
CA SER A 5 20.97 -10.58 0.03
C SER A 5 20.83 -10.45 -1.48
N SER A 6 21.51 -11.29 -2.27
CA SER A 6 21.43 -11.29 -3.74
C SER A 6 21.32 -12.68 -4.32
N ASN A 7 20.50 -12.85 -5.37
CA ASN A 7 20.22 -14.13 -6.04
C ASN A 7 19.68 -15.22 -5.09
N VAL A 8 18.73 -14.84 -4.25
CA VAL A 8 18.15 -15.73 -3.24
C VAL A 8 16.71 -16.09 -3.60
N LYS A 9 16.32 -17.32 -3.34
CA LYS A 9 14.91 -17.76 -3.38
C LYS A 9 14.41 -17.92 -1.96
N ILE A 10 13.30 -17.24 -1.63
CA ILE A 10 12.63 -17.36 -0.35
C ILE A 10 11.26 -17.95 -0.60
N ASN A 11 11.02 -19.14 -0.06
CA ASN A 11 9.74 -19.83 -0.15
C ASN A 11 9.21 -20.13 1.25
N THR A 12 8.02 -19.60 1.58
CA THR A 12 7.38 -19.82 2.87
C THR A 12 5.93 -20.28 2.69
N THR A 13 5.50 -21.25 3.48
CA THR A 13 4.18 -21.87 3.34
C THR A 13 3.33 -21.83 4.61
N GLY A 14 3.95 -21.59 5.77
CA GLY A 14 3.25 -21.48 7.04
C GLY A 14 2.49 -20.16 7.17
N ASN A 15 1.41 -20.18 7.95
CA ASN A 15 0.72 -18.95 8.34
C ASN A 15 1.70 -18.03 9.10
N SER A 16 1.59 -16.72 8.86
CA SER A 16 2.45 -15.68 9.42
C SER A 16 3.95 -15.83 9.08
N SER A 17 4.32 -16.73 8.16
CA SER A 17 5.70 -16.96 7.75
C SER A 17 6.08 -16.01 6.61
N ARG A 18 6.41 -14.77 6.94
CA ARG A 18 6.76 -13.72 5.97
C ARG A 18 8.09 -14.00 5.26
N GLY A 19 8.34 -13.33 4.13
CA GLY A 19 9.58 -13.46 3.36
C GLY A 19 10.75 -12.73 4.01
N VAL A 20 10.86 -11.43 3.74
CA VAL A 20 11.71 -10.50 4.51
C VAL A 20 10.85 -9.67 5.44
N TYR A 21 11.35 -9.51 6.66
CA TYR A 21 10.55 -9.02 7.77
C TYR A 21 11.44 -8.32 8.80
N ALA A 22 11.39 -6.99 8.85
CA ALA A 22 12.15 -6.18 9.80
C ALA A 22 11.26 -5.70 10.95
N THR A 23 11.79 -5.70 12.17
CA THR A 23 11.11 -5.23 13.38
C THR A 23 12.08 -4.39 14.22
N TYR A 24 11.55 -3.59 15.14
CA TYR A 24 12.34 -2.81 16.11
C TYR A 24 13.48 -2.01 15.45
N GLU A 25 13.13 -1.19 14.45
CA GLU A 25 14.07 -0.37 13.66
C GLU A 25 15.14 -1.15 12.87
N GLY A 26 15.02 -2.47 12.80
CA GLY A 26 15.89 -3.31 12.00
C GLY A 26 15.89 -2.90 10.53
N THR A 27 17.01 -3.11 9.83
CA THR A 27 17.13 -2.81 8.40
C THR A 27 17.43 -4.08 7.60
N ILE A 28 16.62 -4.35 6.58
CA ILE A 28 16.86 -5.40 5.59
C ILE A 28 17.08 -4.77 4.21
N ASN A 29 18.14 -5.20 3.54
CA ASN A 29 18.39 -4.86 2.14
C ASN A 29 18.41 -6.15 1.30
N ALA A 30 17.47 -6.25 0.37
CA ALA A 30 17.30 -7.38 -0.54
C ALA A 30 17.37 -6.91 -1.99
N ASP A 31 17.92 -7.75 -2.85
CA ASP A 31 18.12 -7.45 -4.26
C ASP A 31 18.14 -8.74 -5.05
N HIS A 32 17.55 -8.79 -6.25
CA HIS A 32 17.51 -10.04 -7.02
C HIS A 32 16.99 -11.23 -6.18
N VAL A 33 15.90 -11.02 -5.43
CA VAL A 33 15.27 -12.07 -4.63
C VAL A 33 13.97 -12.51 -5.29
N ASP A 34 13.79 -13.82 -5.43
CA ASP A 34 12.53 -14.43 -5.83
C ASP A 34 11.77 -14.88 -4.57
N PHE A 35 10.71 -14.15 -4.23
CA PHE A 35 9.83 -14.47 -3.11
C PHE A 35 8.62 -15.29 -3.56
N THR A 36 8.27 -16.31 -2.78
CA THR A 36 7.01 -17.05 -2.91
C THR A 36 6.45 -17.32 -1.52
N THR A 37 5.24 -16.85 -1.24
CA THR A 37 4.57 -17.09 0.05
C THR A 37 3.14 -17.59 -0.15
N SER A 38 2.69 -18.57 0.64
CA SER A 38 1.37 -19.19 0.43
C SER A 38 0.48 -19.31 1.68
N GLY A 39 1.02 -19.08 2.88
CA GLY A 39 0.23 -19.12 4.13
C GLY A 39 -0.66 -17.88 4.30
N ALA A 40 -1.57 -17.88 5.27
CA ALA A 40 -2.30 -16.65 5.62
C ALA A 40 -1.39 -15.64 6.34
N HIS A 41 -1.64 -14.35 6.17
CA HIS A 41 -0.92 -13.24 6.83
C HIS A 41 0.60 -13.26 6.63
N CYS A 42 1.07 -13.68 5.45
CA CYS A 42 2.49 -13.87 5.16
C CYS A 42 2.98 -13.01 3.98
N ALA A 43 2.86 -11.69 4.11
CA ALA A 43 3.41 -10.78 3.13
C ALA A 43 4.90 -11.07 2.84
N PRO A 44 5.30 -11.20 1.56
CA PRO A 44 6.68 -11.43 1.15
C PRO A 44 7.65 -10.34 1.59
N ILE A 45 7.22 -9.07 1.50
CA ILE A 45 7.98 -7.90 1.90
C ILE A 45 7.22 -7.22 3.02
N ALA A 46 7.81 -7.18 4.22
CA ALA A 46 7.09 -6.68 5.37
C ALA A 46 7.97 -6.03 6.43
N THR A 47 7.34 -5.23 7.28
CA THR A 47 7.85 -4.83 8.60
C THR A 47 6.85 -5.26 9.68
N ASP A 48 7.19 -5.07 10.97
CA ASP A 48 6.25 -5.23 12.10
C ASP A 48 6.56 -4.27 13.26
N ARG A 49 5.95 -4.55 14.41
CA ARG A 49 6.14 -3.91 15.71
C ARG A 49 7.50 -3.24 15.89
N GLY A 50 7.44 -1.96 16.23
CA GLY A 50 8.61 -1.09 16.38
C GLY A 50 9.18 -0.59 15.05
N GLY A 51 8.43 -0.73 13.95
CA GLY A 51 8.84 -0.31 12.63
C GLY A 51 10.04 -1.08 12.10
N GLY A 52 10.83 -0.43 11.26
CA GLY A 52 11.95 -1.03 10.56
C GLY A 52 12.04 -0.50 9.14
N TYR A 53 13.13 -0.85 8.46
CA TYR A 53 13.44 -0.41 7.11
C TYR A 53 13.64 -1.62 6.22
N VAL A 54 12.85 -1.76 5.16
CA VAL A 54 13.04 -2.81 4.16
C VAL A 54 13.23 -2.20 2.78
N ASN A 55 14.40 -2.40 2.21
CA ASN A 55 14.72 -1.98 0.86
C ASN A 55 14.82 -3.21 -0.04
N VAL A 56 13.98 -3.31 -1.07
CA VAL A 56 13.98 -4.42 -2.04
C VAL A 56 14.17 -3.90 -3.45
N THR A 57 15.14 -4.45 -4.17
CA THR A 57 15.50 -4.01 -5.53
C THR A 57 15.48 -5.20 -6.51
N ASN A 58 15.12 -4.98 -7.77
CA ASN A 58 15.30 -5.95 -8.87
C ASN A 58 14.74 -7.37 -8.56
N SER A 59 13.58 -7.45 -7.89
CA SER A 59 13.09 -8.69 -7.27
C SER A 59 11.72 -9.11 -7.80
N LYS A 60 11.33 -10.36 -7.55
CA LYS A 60 10.03 -10.90 -7.93
C LYS A 60 9.25 -11.38 -6.72
N VAL A 61 7.95 -11.12 -6.70
CA VAL A 61 7.07 -11.46 -5.59
C VAL A 61 5.87 -12.26 -6.08
N GLN A 62 5.61 -13.39 -5.43
CA GLN A 62 4.36 -14.13 -5.60
C GLN A 62 3.79 -14.45 -4.23
N CYS A 63 2.55 -14.03 -3.99
CA CYS A 63 1.83 -14.37 -2.76
C CYS A 63 0.38 -14.77 -3.05
N SER A 64 -0.09 -15.81 -2.36
CA SER A 64 -1.43 -16.36 -2.59
C SER A 64 -2.31 -16.43 -1.33
N GLY A 65 -1.73 -16.17 -0.16
CA GLY A 65 -2.45 -16.25 1.10
C GLY A 65 -3.49 -15.15 1.30
N ASP A 66 -4.53 -15.47 2.07
CA ASP A 66 -5.43 -14.44 2.61
C ASP A 66 -4.66 -13.45 3.48
N GLY A 67 -5.03 -12.17 3.39
CA GLY A 67 -4.38 -11.09 4.12
C GLY A 67 -2.86 -11.00 3.91
N SER A 68 -2.37 -11.45 2.75
CA SER A 68 -0.94 -11.50 2.41
C SER A 68 -0.64 -10.66 1.18
N PRO A 69 -0.62 -9.31 1.30
CA PRO A 69 -0.28 -8.46 0.18
C PRO A 69 1.18 -8.66 -0.25
N CYS A 70 1.55 -8.22 -1.46
CA CYS A 70 2.96 -8.26 -1.86
C CYS A 70 3.84 -7.47 -0.87
N ILE A 71 3.31 -6.34 -0.37
CA ILE A 71 3.98 -5.47 0.59
C ILE A 71 3.06 -5.17 1.78
N TYR A 72 3.54 -5.38 3.01
CA TYR A 72 2.83 -5.04 4.24
C TYR A 72 3.68 -4.13 5.12
N SER A 73 3.31 -2.86 5.22
CA SER A 73 4.07 -1.84 5.94
C SER A 73 3.46 -1.51 7.29
N THR A 74 4.32 -1.59 8.30
CA THR A 74 4.20 -1.09 9.68
C THR A 74 5.48 -0.33 10.08
N GLY A 75 6.28 0.06 9.07
CA GLY A 75 7.56 0.75 9.13
C GLY A 75 7.82 1.45 7.79
N ASP A 76 9.06 1.53 7.35
CA ASP A 76 9.42 2.14 6.06
C ASP A 76 9.87 1.09 5.05
N ILE A 77 9.14 0.99 3.93
CA ILE A 77 9.46 0.06 2.86
C ILE A 77 9.74 0.81 1.57
N LYS A 78 10.86 0.50 0.92
CA LYS A 78 11.21 1.00 -0.42
C LYS A 78 11.39 -0.17 -1.37
N VAL A 79 10.69 -0.11 -2.49
CA VAL A 79 10.80 -1.11 -3.55
C VAL A 79 11.14 -0.44 -4.88
N GLU A 80 12.10 -1.02 -5.61
CA GLU A 80 12.53 -0.52 -6.91
C GLU A 80 12.71 -1.68 -7.90
N ASN A 81 12.18 -1.56 -9.12
CA ASN A 81 12.25 -2.61 -10.14
C ASN A 81 11.72 -3.97 -9.63
N VAL A 82 10.60 -3.93 -8.89
CA VAL A 82 9.96 -5.14 -8.34
C VAL A 82 8.72 -5.49 -9.15
N VAL A 83 8.62 -6.76 -9.53
CA VAL A 83 7.42 -7.32 -10.17
C VAL A 83 6.71 -8.23 -9.18
N GLY A 84 5.42 -8.03 -8.95
CA GLY A 84 4.68 -8.79 -7.94
C GLY A 84 3.27 -9.22 -8.34
N VAL A 85 2.86 -10.40 -7.87
CA VAL A 85 1.51 -10.92 -8.05
C VAL A 85 0.96 -11.36 -6.70
N ALA A 86 -0.17 -10.78 -6.29
CA ALA A 86 -0.96 -11.17 -5.14
C ALA A 86 -2.30 -11.76 -5.60
N THR A 87 -2.51 -13.06 -5.39
CA THR A 87 -3.79 -13.70 -5.78
C THR A 87 -4.80 -13.78 -4.64
N GLY A 88 -4.35 -13.63 -3.38
CA GLY A 88 -5.19 -13.68 -2.19
C GLY A 88 -5.41 -12.33 -1.49
N SER A 89 -4.78 -11.26 -1.97
CA SER A 89 -4.75 -9.96 -1.27
C SER A 89 -4.38 -8.81 -2.24
N GLN A 90 -4.14 -7.64 -1.65
CA GLN A 90 -3.71 -6.38 -2.26
C GLN A 90 -2.28 -6.45 -2.83
N ALA A 91 -1.93 -5.47 -3.68
CA ALA A 91 -0.53 -5.19 -4.01
C ALA A 91 0.22 -4.67 -2.77
N ALA A 92 -0.39 -3.76 -2.02
CA ALA A 92 0.23 -3.19 -0.83
C ALA A 92 -0.79 -2.86 0.27
N VAL A 93 -0.31 -2.91 1.51
CA VAL A 93 -1.04 -2.45 2.69
C VAL A 93 -0.11 -1.60 3.55
N ILE A 94 -0.59 -0.44 4.00
CA ILE A 94 0.10 0.43 4.95
C ILE A 94 -0.76 0.54 6.20
N GLU A 95 -0.19 0.16 7.34
CA GLU A 95 -0.82 0.28 8.64
C GLU A 95 -0.21 1.44 9.42
N GLY A 96 -1.05 2.35 9.92
CA GLY A 96 -0.63 3.50 10.72
C GLY A 96 0.27 4.48 10.01
N LYS A 97 1.13 5.19 10.76
CA LYS A 97 1.95 6.32 10.27
C LYS A 97 3.10 5.97 9.31
N ASN A 98 3.04 4.77 8.75
CA ASN A 98 4.14 4.11 8.07
C ASN A 98 4.14 4.44 6.58
N SER A 99 5.19 4.01 5.88
CA SER A 99 5.39 4.41 4.50
C SER A 99 5.74 3.27 3.54
N ILE A 100 5.34 3.45 2.28
CA ILE A 100 5.82 2.68 1.14
C ILE A 100 6.25 3.65 0.03
N THR A 101 7.45 3.44 -0.52
CA THR A 101 7.90 4.06 -1.76
C THR A 101 8.06 2.99 -2.84
N MET A 102 7.43 3.20 -4.00
CA MET A 102 7.55 2.33 -5.18
C MET A 102 8.18 3.10 -6.34
N THR A 103 9.13 2.48 -7.02
CA THR A 103 9.80 3.05 -8.19
C THR A 103 9.97 2.00 -9.27
N ASN A 104 9.42 2.25 -10.46
CA ASN A 104 9.53 1.33 -11.59
C ASN A 104 9.05 -0.10 -11.27
N CYS A 105 7.96 -0.22 -10.52
CA CYS A 105 7.39 -1.52 -10.14
C CYS A 105 6.23 -1.93 -11.05
N ASP A 106 5.92 -3.23 -11.08
CA ASP A 106 4.75 -3.78 -11.77
C ASP A 106 4.04 -4.79 -10.85
N PHE A 107 2.86 -4.42 -10.36
CA PHE A 107 2.07 -5.26 -9.45
C PHE A 107 0.73 -5.66 -10.06
N THR A 108 0.32 -6.90 -9.80
CA THR A 108 -1.04 -7.38 -10.07
C THR A 108 -1.65 -7.92 -8.77
N ALA A 109 -2.77 -7.34 -8.36
CA ALA A 109 -3.58 -7.79 -7.24
C ALA A 109 -4.89 -8.38 -7.76
N SER A 110 -5.26 -9.57 -7.31
CA SER A 110 -6.50 -10.26 -7.72
C SER A 110 -7.31 -10.80 -6.55
N GLY A 111 -6.83 -10.64 -5.32
CA GLY A 111 -7.57 -10.96 -4.11
C GLY A 111 -7.87 -9.73 -3.27
N GLY A 112 -8.53 -9.93 -2.12
CA GLY A 112 -8.99 -8.83 -1.29
C GLY A 112 -10.15 -8.03 -1.91
N ASN A 113 -10.33 -6.80 -1.44
CA ASN A 113 -11.42 -5.89 -1.84
C ASN A 113 -10.88 -4.51 -2.30
N ASN A 114 -9.60 -4.43 -2.69
CA ASN A 114 -8.95 -3.22 -3.18
C ASN A 114 -7.55 -3.55 -3.74
N GLY A 115 -6.96 -2.62 -4.49
CA GLY A 115 -5.59 -2.73 -4.99
C GLY A 115 -4.54 -2.46 -3.91
N VAL A 116 -4.77 -1.42 -3.12
CA VAL A 116 -3.93 -0.92 -2.03
C VAL A 116 -4.80 -0.44 -0.88
N MET A 117 -4.39 -0.72 0.35
CA MET A 117 -5.09 -0.30 1.55
C MET A 117 -4.20 0.53 2.46
N LEU A 118 -4.71 1.66 2.94
CA LEU A 118 -4.07 2.49 3.97
C LEU A 118 -5.03 2.61 5.15
N TYR A 119 -4.61 2.15 6.33
CA TYR A 119 -5.50 2.06 7.48
C TYR A 119 -4.77 2.11 8.81
N GLN A 120 -5.47 2.41 9.91
CA GLN A 120 -4.95 2.18 11.25
C GLN A 120 -5.70 1.00 11.89
N SER A 121 -4.96 0.02 12.41
CA SER A 121 -5.55 -1.07 13.21
C SER A 121 -5.63 -0.70 14.70
N MET A 122 -6.32 -1.53 15.49
CA MET A 122 -6.38 -1.44 16.95
C MET A 122 -5.42 -2.45 17.65
N SER A 123 -4.58 -3.18 16.90
CA SER A 123 -3.75 -4.27 17.45
C SER A 123 -2.59 -3.79 18.33
N GLY A 124 -2.21 -2.52 18.19
CA GLY A 124 -1.07 -1.94 18.88
C GLY A 124 0.27 -2.18 18.19
N ASP A 125 0.32 -2.88 17.04
CA ASP A 125 1.58 -3.18 16.35
C ASP A 125 2.16 -1.95 15.64
N ALA A 126 1.29 -1.07 15.14
CA ALA A 126 1.64 0.28 14.69
C ALA A 126 1.48 1.35 15.78
N ALA A 127 1.08 0.98 17.01
CA ALA A 127 0.91 1.93 18.10
C ALA A 127 2.27 2.25 18.73
N ASP A 128 2.93 3.26 18.17
CA ASP A 128 3.86 4.03 18.97
C ASP A 128 3.08 4.79 20.05
N SER A 129 3.71 5.03 21.19
CA SER A 129 3.26 5.93 22.27
C SER A 129 3.03 7.39 21.82
N ASP A 130 3.06 7.64 20.52
CA ASP A 130 2.97 8.90 19.81
C ASP A 130 1.85 8.85 18.76
N ALA A 131 0.67 8.39 19.19
CA ALA A 131 -0.59 8.34 18.42
C ALA A 131 -1.09 9.72 17.91
N THR A 132 -0.23 10.73 17.90
CA THR A 132 -0.47 12.06 17.36
C THR A 132 -0.08 12.15 15.88
N ALA A 133 0.89 11.36 15.41
CA ALA A 133 1.18 11.19 14.00
C ALA A 133 0.46 9.93 13.50
N ASN A 134 -0.70 10.10 12.84
CA ASN A 134 -1.47 9.01 12.22
C ASN A 134 -1.51 9.14 10.69
N CYS A 135 -0.42 9.66 10.10
CA CYS A 135 -0.36 9.94 8.66
C CYS A 135 0.40 8.84 7.93
N SER A 136 -0.30 7.99 7.19
CA SER A 136 0.34 7.01 6.32
C SER A 136 0.78 7.67 5.00
N THR A 137 1.86 7.18 4.38
CA THR A 137 2.34 7.74 3.10
C THR A 137 2.66 6.67 2.08
N LEU A 138 2.01 6.76 0.92
CA LEU A 138 2.39 6.02 -0.29
C LEU A 138 2.99 6.99 -1.30
N THR A 139 4.15 6.66 -1.87
CA THR A 139 4.75 7.41 -2.98
C THR A 139 5.08 6.46 -4.12
N MET A 140 4.67 6.81 -5.34
CA MET A 140 4.82 5.98 -6.53
C MET A 140 5.36 6.79 -7.71
N SER A 141 6.32 6.22 -8.43
CA SER A 141 6.80 6.74 -9.73
C SER A 141 7.08 5.59 -10.69
N GLY A 142 6.76 5.78 -11.97
CA GLY A 142 7.02 4.76 -13.00
C GLY A 142 6.33 3.41 -12.73
N THR A 143 5.31 3.36 -11.87
CA THR A 143 4.79 2.10 -11.32
C THR A 143 3.44 1.74 -11.91
N THR A 144 3.28 0.48 -12.32
CA THR A 144 2.00 -0.09 -12.72
C THR A 144 1.39 -0.89 -11.58
N ILE A 145 0.11 -0.66 -11.28
CA ILE A 145 -0.69 -1.54 -10.42
C ILE A 145 -1.96 -1.93 -11.16
N ARG A 146 -2.17 -3.24 -11.31
CA ARG A 146 -3.40 -3.83 -11.83
C ARG A 146 -4.22 -4.35 -10.66
N ASN A 147 -5.37 -3.74 -10.43
CA ASN A 147 -6.32 -4.19 -9.43
C ASN A 147 -7.49 -4.92 -10.12
N ASN A 148 -7.47 -6.25 -10.03
CA ASN A 148 -8.51 -7.13 -10.56
C ASN A 148 -9.59 -7.46 -9.52
N SER A 149 -9.59 -6.81 -8.35
CA SER A 149 -10.68 -6.95 -7.38
C SER A 149 -11.87 -6.07 -7.76
N GLU A 150 -13.02 -6.33 -7.15
CA GLU A 150 -14.24 -5.52 -7.34
C GLU A 150 -14.21 -4.17 -6.62
N GLY A 151 -13.19 -3.90 -5.82
CA GLY A 151 -13.06 -2.67 -5.05
C GLY A 151 -12.10 -1.63 -5.65
N PRO A 152 -11.90 -0.50 -4.97
CA PRO A 152 -11.12 0.62 -5.50
C PRO A 152 -9.62 0.30 -5.59
N MET A 153 -8.87 1.08 -6.37
CA MET A 153 -7.40 1.06 -6.33
C MET A 153 -6.90 1.35 -4.92
N PHE A 154 -7.36 2.45 -4.32
CA PHE A 154 -6.96 2.89 -2.99
C PHE A 154 -8.16 2.88 -2.04
N TYR A 155 -8.05 2.10 -0.97
CA TYR A 155 -9.02 2.10 0.12
C TYR A 155 -8.42 2.72 1.38
N ILE A 156 -9.05 3.77 1.89
CA ILE A 156 -8.57 4.55 3.03
C ILE A 156 -9.58 4.44 4.16
N THR A 157 -9.15 4.03 5.35
CA THR A 157 -10.07 3.86 6.47
C THR A 157 -9.40 4.03 7.84
N ASN A 158 -10.10 4.64 8.78
CA ASN A 158 -9.61 4.89 10.15
C ASN A 158 -8.24 5.58 10.20
N ILE A 159 -7.92 6.46 9.25
CA ILE A 159 -6.57 7.05 9.16
C ILE A 159 -6.56 8.35 8.34
N THR A 160 -5.53 9.17 8.55
CA THR A 160 -5.17 10.25 7.61
C THR A 160 -4.03 9.77 6.71
N SER A 161 -4.07 10.05 5.42
CA SER A 161 -3.09 9.52 4.47
C SER A 161 -2.67 10.54 3.43
N VAL A 162 -1.47 10.35 2.91
CA VAL A 162 -0.96 11.03 1.72
C VAL A 162 -0.61 9.98 0.66
N ILE A 163 -1.07 10.19 -0.56
CA ILE A 163 -0.64 9.44 -1.73
C ILE A 163 0.01 10.42 -2.70
N ASN A 164 1.28 10.19 -3.04
CA ASN A 164 2.01 10.96 -4.03
C ASN A 164 2.21 10.12 -5.30
N LEU A 165 1.58 10.55 -6.38
CA LEU A 165 1.81 10.02 -7.72
C LEU A 165 2.77 10.98 -8.44
N GLU A 166 4.02 10.55 -8.62
CA GLU A 166 5.14 11.37 -9.11
C GLU A 166 5.47 11.10 -10.59
N GLY A 167 4.48 10.66 -11.38
CA GLY A 167 4.58 10.54 -12.83
C GLY A 167 4.98 9.17 -13.33
N GLY A 168 4.51 8.84 -14.54
CA GLY A 168 4.76 7.57 -15.20
C GLY A 168 4.05 6.38 -14.56
N ASN A 169 3.03 6.64 -13.74
CA ASN A 169 2.26 5.59 -13.11
C ASN A 169 1.15 5.09 -14.03
N THR A 170 0.74 3.84 -13.86
CA THR A 170 -0.42 3.26 -14.54
C THR A 170 -1.25 2.50 -13.53
N LEU A 171 -2.47 2.97 -13.29
CA LEU A 171 -3.40 2.36 -12.34
C LEU A 171 -4.54 1.75 -13.16
N GLU A 172 -4.64 0.43 -13.18
CA GLU A 172 -5.67 -0.28 -13.93
C GLU A 172 -6.74 -0.80 -12.95
N CYS A 173 -7.93 -0.20 -13.00
CA CYS A 173 -9.12 -0.61 -12.24
C CYS A 173 -10.30 -0.84 -13.19
N SER A 174 -10.71 -2.09 -13.39
CA SER A 174 -11.79 -2.42 -14.35
C SER A 174 -13.17 -1.86 -13.97
N ASN A 175 -13.37 -1.55 -12.68
CA ASN A 175 -14.58 -0.92 -12.16
C ASN A 175 -14.55 0.62 -12.19
N GLY A 176 -13.43 1.22 -12.63
CA GLY A 176 -13.26 2.68 -12.70
C GLY A 176 -13.18 3.38 -11.33
N LEU A 177 -12.93 2.63 -10.24
CA LEU A 177 -12.88 3.17 -8.88
C LEU A 177 -11.43 3.42 -8.45
N LEU A 178 -11.01 4.68 -8.38
CA LEU A 178 -9.67 5.04 -7.92
C LEU A 178 -9.59 5.02 -6.41
N VAL A 179 -10.42 5.81 -5.72
CA VAL A 179 -10.35 6.01 -4.28
C VAL A 179 -11.71 5.76 -3.67
N ASN A 180 -11.72 5.01 -2.57
CA ASN A 180 -12.81 5.04 -1.61
C ASN A 180 -12.24 5.34 -0.21
N ALA A 181 -12.49 6.54 0.29
CA ALA A 181 -12.26 6.90 1.69
C ALA A 181 -13.54 6.65 2.48
N ALA A 182 -13.51 5.69 3.41
CA ALA A 182 -14.73 5.27 4.07
C ALA A 182 -14.52 4.76 5.50
N THR A 183 -15.62 4.73 6.23
CA THR A 183 -15.80 4.00 7.47
C THR A 183 -15.56 2.52 7.22
N GLY A 184 -14.64 1.95 7.99
CA GLY A 184 -14.32 0.53 7.95
C GLY A 184 -14.65 -0.16 9.26
N ARG A 185 -14.23 -1.42 9.36
CA ARG A 185 -14.37 -2.23 10.60
C ARG A 185 -13.35 -1.88 11.69
N TRP A 186 -12.45 -0.94 11.43
CA TRP A 186 -11.37 -0.55 12.35
C TRP A 186 -11.69 0.80 12.99
N GLY A 187 -11.22 1.02 14.21
CA GLY A 187 -11.43 2.28 14.93
C GLY A 187 -12.71 2.30 15.76
N LYS A 188 -13.09 3.52 16.17
CA LYS A 188 -14.30 3.78 16.95
C LYS A 188 -15.39 4.29 16.02
N ASP A 189 -16.55 3.62 16.06
CA ASP A 189 -17.75 4.00 15.31
C ASP A 189 -18.04 5.50 15.40
N GLY A 190 -18.25 6.10 14.23
CA GLY A 190 -18.50 7.54 14.08
C GLY A 190 -17.23 8.41 14.10
N SER A 191 -16.04 7.82 14.14
CA SER A 191 -14.75 8.54 14.13
C SER A 191 -13.64 7.79 13.39
N ASN A 192 -14.02 6.86 12.51
CA ASN A 192 -13.13 5.90 11.86
C ASN A 192 -13.20 5.96 10.33
N GLY A 193 -13.53 7.12 9.79
CA GLY A 193 -13.42 7.42 8.36
C GLY A 193 -11.97 7.51 7.88
N GLY A 194 -11.80 7.64 6.57
CA GLY A 194 -10.52 7.88 5.92
C GLY A 194 -10.38 9.34 5.50
N ASN A 195 -9.22 9.95 5.72
CA ASN A 195 -8.91 11.29 5.20
C ASN A 195 -7.70 11.18 4.28
N LEU A 196 -7.81 11.62 3.03
CA LEU A 196 -6.76 11.47 2.02
C LEU A 196 -6.36 12.81 1.40
N SER A 197 -5.06 13.06 1.30
CA SER A 197 -4.50 13.99 0.32
C SER A 197 -3.87 13.19 -0.83
N LEU A 198 -4.45 13.30 -2.01
CA LEU A 198 -3.99 12.65 -3.24
C LEU A 198 -3.28 13.69 -4.11
N ASN A 199 -1.96 13.60 -4.20
CA ASN A 199 -1.14 14.50 -5.00
C ASN A 199 -0.84 13.84 -6.34
N ILE A 200 -1.30 14.45 -7.44
CA ILE A 200 -1.16 13.92 -8.80
C ILE A 200 -0.20 14.83 -9.57
N LYS A 201 0.97 14.32 -9.94
CA LYS A 201 1.99 15.05 -10.68
C LYS A 201 2.49 14.20 -11.84
N GLY A 202 2.41 14.72 -13.06
CA GLY A 202 2.87 14.01 -14.26
C GLY A 202 2.06 12.75 -14.64
N ASP A 203 0.89 12.54 -14.02
CA ASP A 203 -0.03 11.44 -14.30
C ASP A 203 -1.42 11.98 -14.68
N SER A 204 -2.11 11.31 -15.60
CA SER A 204 -3.50 11.61 -15.97
C SER A 204 -4.43 10.54 -15.41
N ILE A 205 -5.40 10.95 -14.59
CA ILE A 205 -6.31 10.06 -13.87
C ILE A 205 -7.77 10.36 -14.20
N SER A 206 -8.51 9.35 -14.64
CA SER A 206 -9.94 9.47 -15.00
C SER A 206 -10.88 8.63 -14.13
N ASP A 207 -10.34 7.79 -13.26
CA ASP A 207 -11.13 6.93 -12.38
C ASP A 207 -11.72 7.71 -11.20
N SER A 208 -12.87 7.27 -10.68
CA SER A 208 -13.68 8.03 -9.72
C SER A 208 -13.10 8.03 -8.31
N VAL A 209 -13.37 9.10 -7.57
CA VAL A 209 -12.95 9.32 -6.18
C VAL A 209 -14.18 9.53 -5.30
N SER A 210 -14.31 8.78 -4.21
CA SER A 210 -15.41 8.93 -3.27
C SER A 210 -14.96 9.02 -1.81
N ALA A 211 -15.74 9.75 -1.02
CA ALA A 211 -15.67 9.81 0.44
C ALA A 211 -17.05 9.57 1.05
N ASP A 212 -17.14 8.83 2.16
CA ASP A 212 -18.37 8.73 2.95
C ASP A 212 -18.59 9.92 3.91
N ASP A 213 -19.69 9.90 4.68
CA ASP A 213 -20.13 11.01 5.53
C ASP A 213 -19.16 11.43 6.65
N ILE A 214 -18.16 10.61 6.97
CA ILE A 214 -17.14 10.92 7.99
C ILE A 214 -15.71 10.83 7.44
N SER A 215 -15.57 10.85 6.12
CA SER A 215 -14.32 10.74 5.38
C SER A 215 -14.14 11.96 4.48
N SER A 216 -12.91 12.21 4.03
CA SER A 216 -12.62 13.31 3.10
C SER A 216 -11.50 12.96 2.13
N VAL A 217 -11.54 13.54 0.93
CA VAL A 217 -10.43 13.47 -0.04
C VAL A 217 -10.13 14.85 -0.61
N ALA A 218 -8.87 15.27 -0.54
CA ALA A 218 -8.33 16.40 -1.28
C ALA A 218 -7.46 15.89 -2.43
N VAL A 219 -7.91 16.08 -3.67
CA VAL A 219 -7.15 15.81 -4.88
C VAL A 219 -6.38 17.07 -5.24
N ASN A 220 -5.06 17.01 -5.25
CA ASN A 220 -4.19 18.11 -5.61
C ASN A 220 -3.57 17.81 -6.97
N VAL A 221 -4.01 18.52 -8.00
CA VAL A 221 -3.41 18.42 -9.34
C VAL A 221 -2.19 19.34 -9.40
N LEU A 222 -1.02 18.73 -9.50
CA LEU A 222 0.29 19.40 -9.53
C LEU A 222 0.85 19.41 -10.96
N ASP A 223 2.08 19.92 -11.12
CA ASP A 223 2.74 20.09 -12.42
C ASP A 223 2.63 18.85 -13.33
N GLY A 224 1.99 19.03 -14.49
CA GLY A 224 1.81 17.99 -15.50
C GLY A 224 0.84 16.87 -15.12
N GLY A 225 0.15 16.98 -13.98
CA GLY A 225 -0.94 16.08 -13.60
C GLY A 225 -2.28 16.50 -14.19
N GLU A 226 -3.20 15.55 -14.31
CA GLU A 226 -4.58 15.77 -14.71
C GLU A 226 -5.53 14.88 -13.91
N PHE A 227 -6.69 15.41 -13.54
CA PHE A 227 -7.77 14.64 -12.93
C PHE A 227 -9.10 15.00 -13.59
N THR A 228 -9.79 13.99 -14.14
CA THR A 228 -11.11 14.12 -14.77
C THR A 228 -12.11 13.12 -14.24
N GLY A 229 -11.79 12.42 -13.15
CA GLY A 229 -12.67 11.42 -12.55
C GLY A 229 -13.89 12.03 -11.89
N GLU A 230 -14.97 11.24 -11.81
CA GLU A 230 -16.15 11.63 -11.05
C GLU A 230 -15.86 11.68 -9.55
N THR A 231 -16.49 12.62 -8.84
CA THR A 231 -16.30 12.82 -7.40
C THR A 231 -17.62 12.66 -6.65
N SER A 232 -17.60 12.03 -5.47
CA SER A 232 -18.78 11.90 -4.60
C SER A 232 -18.43 12.03 -3.12
N GLY A 233 -19.30 12.69 -2.34
CA GLY A 233 -19.07 13.00 -0.92
C GLY A 233 -18.18 14.21 -0.71
N GLU A 234 -17.45 14.25 0.42
CA GLU A 234 -16.49 15.33 0.74
C GLU A 234 -15.18 15.16 -0.05
N VAL A 235 -15.24 15.47 -1.34
CA VAL A 235 -14.09 15.43 -2.26
C VAL A 235 -13.85 16.83 -2.84
N MET A 236 -12.64 17.35 -2.66
CA MET A 236 -12.18 18.61 -3.24
C MET A 236 -11.10 18.33 -4.29
N VAL A 237 -11.08 19.11 -5.38
CA VAL A 237 -10.09 19.04 -6.47
C VAL A 237 -9.48 20.41 -6.69
#